data_AF-A0A383DBS3-F1
#
_entry.id   AF-A0A383DBS3-F1
#
_cell.length_a   1.000
_cell.length_b   1.000
_cell.length_c   1.000
_cell.angle_alpha   90.00
_cell.angle_beta   90.00
_cell.angle_gamma   90.00
#
_symmetry.space_group_name_H-M   'P 1'
#
loop_
_entity.id
_entity.type
_entity.pdbx_description
1 polymer ?
#
loop_
_entity_poly.entity_id
_entity_poly.type
_entity_poly.pdbx_seq_one_letter_code
_entity_poly.pdbx_strand_id
1 'polypeptide(L)'
;DDRGQIIITGSHGGLLGNDPATAIRVEVAACAFNDAGEGIDHVGISRLPALNRRGIAAVTVDYMSARIGDARSMWETGKISHVNPIAKKMGISHGQSLPVFAETVRQAMRHTNN
;
A
#
# COMPACT_ATOMS: atom_id res chain seq x y z
N ASP A 1 17.90 6.28 4.63
CA ASP A 1 17.98 5.26 3.57
C ASP A 1 16.75 4.39 3.74
N ASP A 2 15.88 4.38 2.74
CA ASP A 2 14.53 3.79 2.82
C ASP A 2 14.45 2.47 2.04
N ARG A 3 15.58 2.02 1.47
CA ARG A 3 15.66 0.77 0.72
C ARG A 3 15.21 -0.40 1.60
N GLY A 4 14.23 -1.15 1.12
CA GLY A 4 13.68 -2.31 1.85
C GLY A 4 12.80 -1.95 3.06
N GLN A 5 12.44 -0.69 3.25
CA GLN A 5 11.49 -0.30 4.31
C GLN A 5 10.03 -0.44 3.84
N ILE A 6 9.11 -0.41 4.81
CA ILE A 6 7.66 -0.35 4.58
C ILE A 6 7.25 1.11 4.70
N ILE A 7 6.68 1.67 3.64
CA ILE A 7 6.24 3.07 3.63
C ILE A 7 4.73 3.16 3.79
N ILE A 8 4.27 3.97 4.75
CA ILE A 8 2.86 4.31 4.90
C ILE A 8 2.71 5.77 4.54
N THR A 9 2.01 6.04 3.44
CA THR A 9 1.73 7.42 3.02
C THR A 9 0.28 7.73 3.37
N GLY A 10 0.05 8.87 4.03
CA GLY A 10 -1.31 9.41 4.22
C GLY A 10 -2.01 9.75 2.91
N SER A 11 -1.28 9.81 1.79
CA SER A 11 -1.77 10.26 0.49
C SER A 11 -2.74 9.24 -0.14
N HIS A 12 -3.55 9.73 -1.08
CA HIS A 12 -4.39 8.91 -1.92
C HIS A 12 -3.55 7.96 -2.79
N GLY A 13 -4.10 6.80 -3.17
CA GLY A 13 -3.45 5.78 -3.98
C GLY A 13 -3.39 6.07 -5.48
N GLY A 14 -3.82 7.25 -5.92
CA GLY A 14 -3.77 7.65 -7.33
C GLY A 14 -2.38 8.04 -7.85
N LEU A 15 -2.08 7.66 -9.09
CA LEU A 15 -0.89 8.08 -9.83
C LEU A 15 -0.96 9.57 -10.17
N LEU A 16 0.21 10.23 -10.21
CA LEU A 16 0.30 11.60 -10.68
C LEU A 16 0.49 11.59 -12.20
N GLY A 17 -0.40 12.26 -12.93
CA GLY A 17 -0.32 12.38 -14.39
C GLY A 17 -0.36 11.03 -15.14
N ASN A 18 -0.91 9.98 -14.52
CA ASN A 18 -0.89 8.59 -15.02
C ASN A 18 0.52 8.00 -15.26
N ASP A 19 1.57 8.61 -14.71
CA ASP A 19 2.94 8.12 -14.85
C ASP A 19 3.24 7.04 -13.79
N PRO A 20 3.49 5.77 -14.17
CA PRO A 20 3.84 4.70 -13.23
C PRO A 20 5.10 4.96 -12.41
N ALA A 21 6.03 5.79 -12.89
CA ALA A 21 7.24 6.17 -12.15
C ALA A 21 6.91 7.00 -10.89
N THR A 22 5.74 7.64 -10.87
CA THR A 22 5.26 8.42 -9.71
C THR A 22 4.65 7.57 -8.61
N ALA A 23 4.52 6.25 -8.81
CA ALA A 23 3.90 5.36 -7.83
C ALA A 23 4.68 5.30 -6.51
N ILE A 24 6.01 5.21 -6.60
CA ILE A 24 6.96 5.37 -5.50
C ILE A 24 8.36 5.57 -6.11
N ARG A 25 9.13 6.56 -5.66
CA ARG A 25 10.45 6.86 -6.27
C ARG A 25 11.60 6.01 -5.72
N VAL A 26 11.39 5.39 -4.56
CA VAL A 26 12.38 4.58 -3.85
C VAL A 26 12.03 3.10 -3.93
N GLU A 27 13.04 2.23 -3.86
CA GLU A 27 12.85 0.78 -3.79
C GLU A 27 12.44 0.36 -2.37
N VAL A 28 11.13 0.27 -2.15
CA VAL A 28 10.54 -0.13 -0.88
C VAL A 28 10.21 -1.62 -0.88
N ALA A 29 10.16 -2.22 0.31
CA ALA A 29 9.64 -3.59 0.45
C ALA A 29 8.13 -3.65 0.20
N ALA A 30 7.41 -2.67 0.75
CA ALA A 30 5.98 -2.54 0.58
C ALA A 30 5.51 -1.10 0.83
N CYS A 31 4.32 -0.76 0.37
CA CYS A 31 3.72 0.55 0.66
C CYS A 31 2.20 0.53 0.82
N ALA A 32 1.71 1.45 1.65
CA ALA A 32 0.29 1.67 1.91
C ALA A 32 -0.15 3.10 1.56
N PHE A 33 -1.35 3.22 1.01
CA PHE A 33 -2.01 4.48 0.65
C PHE A 33 -3.45 4.52 1.19
N ASN A 34 -4.13 5.64 1.05
CA ASN A 34 -5.58 5.74 1.24
C ASN A 34 -6.28 5.57 -0.12
N ASP A 35 -7.40 4.85 -0.22
CA ASP A 35 -8.12 4.73 -1.51
C ASP A 35 -8.84 6.02 -1.93
N ALA A 36 -9.07 6.94 -0.99
CA ALA A 36 -9.77 8.20 -1.17
C ALA A 36 -11.13 8.03 -1.87
N GLY A 37 -11.83 6.93 -1.62
CA GLY A 37 -13.11 6.62 -2.25
C GLY A 37 -13.00 6.14 -3.69
N GLU A 38 -11.80 5.73 -4.12
CA GLU A 38 -11.47 5.07 -5.39
C GLU A 38 -11.67 5.92 -6.66
N GLY A 39 -12.72 6.73 -6.75
CA GLY A 39 -13.02 7.59 -7.89
C GLY A 39 -13.41 6.81 -9.15
N ILE A 40 -13.75 7.57 -10.21
CA ILE A 40 -14.07 7.00 -11.52
C ILE A 40 -12.90 6.16 -12.05
N ASP A 41 -13.19 5.05 -12.71
CA ASP A 41 -12.19 4.15 -13.31
C ASP A 41 -11.07 3.69 -12.37
N HIS A 42 -11.36 3.62 -11.06
CA HIS A 42 -10.41 3.16 -10.04
C HIS A 42 -9.15 4.04 -9.93
N VAL A 43 -9.24 5.34 -10.28
CA VAL A 43 -8.09 6.26 -10.29
C VAL A 43 -7.41 6.39 -8.92
N GLY A 44 -8.17 6.33 -7.83
CA GLY A 44 -7.71 6.43 -6.45
C GLY A 44 -6.89 5.23 -5.97
N ILE A 45 -6.88 4.11 -6.71
CA ILE A 45 -6.04 2.93 -6.44
C ILE A 45 -5.03 2.63 -7.55
N SER A 46 -4.87 3.53 -8.51
CA SER A 46 -4.05 3.32 -9.72
C SER A 46 -2.55 3.09 -9.46
N ARG A 47 -2.03 3.39 -8.25
CA ARG A 47 -0.68 2.96 -7.83
C ARG A 47 -0.57 1.45 -7.66
N LEU A 48 -1.62 0.73 -7.27
CA LEU A 48 -1.55 -0.71 -6.99
C LEU A 48 -1.09 -1.53 -8.21
N PRO A 49 -1.66 -1.35 -9.43
CA PRO A 49 -1.16 -2.03 -10.62
C PRO A 49 0.27 -1.62 -11.01
N ALA A 50 0.63 -0.34 -10.85
CA ALA A 50 1.98 0.15 -11.15
C ALA A 50 3.05 -0.48 -10.25
N LEU A 51 2.77 -0.57 -8.95
CA LEU A 51 3.65 -1.19 -7.96
C LEU A 51 3.72 -2.71 -8.13
N ASN A 52 2.61 -3.33 -8.52
CA ASN A 52 2.58 -4.76 -8.81
C ASN A 52 3.53 -5.12 -9.96
N ARG A 53 3.57 -4.32 -11.04
CA ARG A 53 4.51 -4.53 -12.16
C ARG A 53 5.98 -4.42 -11.75
N ARG A 54 6.26 -3.71 -10.65
CA ARG A 54 7.59 -3.55 -10.06
C ARG A 54 7.92 -4.60 -9.01
N GLY A 55 7.03 -5.56 -8.76
CA GLY A 55 7.22 -6.58 -7.73
C GLY A 55 7.07 -6.06 -6.29
N ILE A 56 6.49 -4.87 -6.10
CA ILE A 56 6.34 -4.24 -4.78
C ILE A 56 4.98 -4.59 -4.21
N ALA A 57 4.93 -5.10 -2.96
CA ALA A 57 3.70 -5.33 -2.24
C ALA A 57 3.01 -4.00 -1.91
N ALA A 58 1.72 -3.86 -2.23
CA ALA A 58 1.01 -2.61 -1.98
C ALA A 58 -0.46 -2.82 -1.61
N VAL A 59 -0.94 -1.92 -0.75
CA VAL A 59 -2.34 -1.88 -0.30
C VAL A 59 -2.87 -0.46 -0.27
N THR A 60 -4.19 -0.32 -0.29
CA THR A 60 -4.88 0.89 0.14
C THR A 60 -5.70 0.61 1.40
N VAL A 61 -5.98 1.64 2.19
CA VAL A 61 -6.98 1.59 3.26
C VAL A 61 -8.27 2.29 2.84
N ASP A 62 -9.38 1.82 3.41
CA ASP A 62 -10.70 2.40 3.28
C ASP A 62 -10.71 3.82 3.86
N TYR A 63 -11.05 4.82 3.04
CA TYR A 63 -11.18 6.21 3.45
C TYR A 63 -12.18 6.45 4.59
N MET A 64 -13.14 5.54 4.80
CA MET A 64 -14.08 5.58 5.93
C MET A 64 -13.46 5.07 7.24
N SER A 65 -12.33 4.39 7.18
CA SER A 65 -11.63 3.83 8.35
C SER A 65 -10.48 4.72 8.86
N ALA A 66 -9.98 5.65 8.04
CA ALA A 66 -8.87 6.53 8.38
C ALA A 66 -8.87 7.84 7.57
N ARG A 67 -8.35 8.91 8.17
CA ARG A 67 -8.29 10.24 7.54
C ARG A 67 -7.34 10.25 6.35
N ILE A 68 -7.81 10.81 5.23
CA ILE A 68 -6.98 11.09 4.06
C ILE A 68 -5.95 12.17 4.44
N GLY A 69 -4.69 11.96 4.07
CA GLY A 69 -3.57 12.84 4.39
C GLY A 69 -2.88 12.53 5.72
N ASP A 70 -3.36 11.56 6.51
CA ASP A 70 -2.86 11.26 7.85
C ASP A 70 -2.39 9.81 7.97
N ALA A 71 -1.08 9.61 7.85
CA ALA A 71 -0.46 8.28 7.97
C ALA A 71 -0.62 7.66 9.38
N ARG A 72 -0.74 8.48 10.43
CA ARG A 72 -0.95 8.00 11.79
C ARG A 72 -2.36 7.47 11.96
N SER A 73 -3.37 8.21 11.47
CA SER A 73 -4.76 7.70 11.45
C SER A 73 -4.86 6.40 10.65
N MET A 74 -4.18 6.30 9.51
CA MET A 74 -4.14 5.05 8.75
C MET A 74 -3.52 3.91 9.55
N TRP A 75 -2.43 4.15 10.27
CA TRP A 75 -1.79 3.13 11.10
C TRP A 75 -2.69 2.67 12.26
N GLU A 76 -3.35 3.61 12.93
CA GLU A 76 -4.11 3.34 14.15
C GLU A 76 -5.47 2.69 13.86
N THR A 77 -6.18 3.12 12.81
CA THR A 77 -7.57 2.69 12.55
C THR A 77 -7.82 2.18 11.13
N GLY A 78 -6.85 2.35 10.22
CA GLY A 78 -7.00 2.01 8.81
C GLY A 78 -7.20 0.52 8.58
N LYS A 79 -8.25 0.20 7.82
CA LYS A 79 -8.56 -1.15 7.33
C LYS A 79 -8.26 -1.22 5.84
N ILE A 80 -7.60 -2.28 5.43
CA ILE A 80 -7.23 -2.50 4.03
C ILE A 80 -8.49 -2.65 3.16
N SER A 81 -8.60 -1.82 2.11
CA SER A 81 -9.66 -1.89 1.11
C SER A 81 -9.24 -2.62 -0.15
N HIS A 82 -8.05 -2.34 -0.68
CA HIS A 82 -7.54 -3.03 -1.87
C HIS A 82 -6.12 -3.55 -1.66
N VAL A 83 -5.85 -4.69 -2.29
CA VAL A 83 -4.59 -5.42 -2.17
C VAL A 83 -4.09 -5.77 -3.56
N ASN A 84 -2.84 -5.43 -3.87
CA ASN A 84 -2.25 -5.85 -5.13
C ASN A 84 -1.86 -7.35 -5.12
N PRO A 85 -1.73 -8.00 -6.30
CA PRO A 85 -1.41 -9.42 -6.36
C PRO A 85 -0.16 -9.85 -5.58
N ILE A 86 0.91 -9.05 -5.56
CA ILE A 86 2.11 -9.36 -4.75
C ILE A 86 1.77 -9.41 -3.26
N ALA A 87 1.10 -8.40 -2.72
CA ALA A 87 0.68 -8.39 -1.33
C ALA A 87 -0.28 -9.56 -1.01
N LYS A 88 -1.21 -9.88 -1.92
CA LYS A 88 -2.12 -11.01 -1.75
C LYS A 88 -1.38 -12.34 -1.62
N LYS A 89 -0.31 -12.56 -2.40
CA LYS A 89 0.54 -13.76 -2.30
C LYS A 89 1.28 -13.87 -0.97
N MET A 90 1.50 -12.76 -0.27
CA MET A 90 2.08 -12.74 1.08
C MET A 90 1.05 -13.05 2.18
N GLY A 91 -0.22 -13.28 1.85
CA GLY A 91 -1.29 -13.53 2.83
C GLY A 91 -2.03 -12.26 3.30
N ILE A 92 -1.76 -11.12 2.67
CA ILE A 92 -2.45 -9.87 2.96
C ILE A 92 -3.83 -9.89 2.29
N SER A 93 -4.85 -9.44 3.01
CA SER A 93 -6.26 -9.53 2.60
C SER A 93 -7.06 -8.29 3.00
N HIS A 94 -8.18 -8.06 2.30
CA HIS A 94 -9.16 -7.02 2.62
C HIS A 94 -9.60 -7.11 4.09
N GLY A 95 -9.79 -5.95 4.73
CA GLY A 95 -10.29 -5.81 6.10
C GLY A 95 -9.24 -5.95 7.21
N GLN A 96 -8.04 -6.43 6.88
CA GLN A 96 -6.91 -6.44 7.83
C GLN A 96 -6.48 -5.01 8.17
N SER A 97 -5.87 -4.83 9.35
CA SER A 97 -5.32 -3.53 9.75
C SER A 97 -3.92 -3.30 9.16
N LEU A 98 -3.48 -2.05 9.04
CA LEU A 98 -2.13 -1.73 8.57
C LEU A 98 -1.00 -2.32 9.43
N PRO A 99 -1.12 -2.45 10.76
CA PRO A 99 -0.15 -3.18 11.56
C PRO A 99 0.00 -4.65 11.15
N VAL A 100 -1.10 -5.34 10.83
CA VAL A 100 -1.06 -6.73 10.33
C VAL A 100 -0.33 -6.78 9.00
N PHE A 101 -0.65 -5.88 8.07
CA PHE A 101 0.07 -5.76 6.81
C PHE A 101 1.59 -5.60 7.01
N ALA A 102 2.01 -4.68 7.87
CA ALA A 102 3.42 -4.41 8.09
C ALA A 102 4.14 -5.62 8.70
N GLU A 103 3.50 -6.31 9.64
CA GLU A 103 4.05 -7.52 10.25
C GLU A 103 4.17 -8.66 9.24
N THR A 104 3.14 -8.91 8.43
CA THR A 104 3.18 -9.92 7.38
C THR A 104 4.31 -9.68 6.37
N VAL A 105 4.52 -8.42 5.95
CA VAL A 105 5.63 -8.07 5.06
C VAL A 105 6.99 -8.32 5.74
N ARG A 106 7.16 -7.90 7.00
CA ARG A 106 8.41 -8.14 7.75
C ARG A 106 8.72 -9.62 7.88
N GLN A 107 7.71 -10.45 8.15
CA GLN A 107 7.87 -11.90 8.22
C GLN A 107 8.26 -12.49 6.87
N ALA A 108 7.60 -12.08 5.78
CA ALA A 108 7.94 -12.54 4.43
C ALA A 108 9.39 -12.20 4.06
N MET A 109 9.87 -10.99 4.37
CA MET A 109 11.25 -10.57 4.09
C MET A 109 12.30 -11.37 4.86
N ARG A 110 12.00 -11.80 6.09
CA ARG A 110 12.93 -12.63 6.87
C ARG A 110 13.14 -14.01 6.25
N HIS A 111 12.10 -14.58 5.65
CA HIS A 111 12.19 -15.89 5.00
C HIS A 111 12.94 -15.85 3.66
N THR A 112 12.95 -14.71 2.96
CA THR A 112 13.68 -14.56 1.70
C THR A 112 15.19 -14.38 1.91
N ASN A 113 15.61 -13.96 3.11
CA ASN A 113 17.01 -13.68 3.45
C ASN A 113 17.72 -14.86 4.15
N ASN A 114 17.07 -16.02 4.24
CA ASN A 114 17.57 -17.23 4.88
C ASN A 114 17.61 -18.38 3.88
#